data_AF-A0A7G8DKG8-F1
#
_entry.id   AF-A0A7G8DKG8-F1
#
_cell.length_a   1.000
_cell.length_b   1.000
_cell.length_c   1.000
_cell.angle_alpha   90.00
_cell.angle_beta   90.00
_cell.angle_gamma   90.00
#
_symmetry.space_group_name_H-M   'P 1'
#
loop_
_entity.id
_entity.type
_entity.pdbx_description
1 polymer ?
#
loop_
_entity_poly.entity_id
_entity_poly.type
_entity_poly.pdbx_seq_one_letter_code
_entity_poly.pdbx_strand_id
1 'polypeptide(L)' 'MKVQVLHLDAPHQGGLASPHSIQNVNLRVPLDLMQEVERLALYEDWSNQAWLRNAIEAQVRDTRTRLGLDESAA' A
#
# COMPACT_ATOMS: atom_id res chain seq x y z
N MET A 1 0.48 12.68 -4.67
CA MET A 1 1.60 12.30 -3.76
C MET A 1 2.21 10.99 -4.23
N LYS A 2 3.53 10.81 -4.12
CA LYS A 2 4.22 9.57 -4.50
C LYS A 2 4.33 8.67 -3.27
N VAL A 3 3.84 7.43 -3.35
CA VAL A 3 3.89 6.44 -2.27
C VAL A 3 4.57 5.18 -2.79
N GLN A 4 5.47 4.62 -1.98
CA GLN A 4 6.07 3.32 -2.25
C GLN A 4 5.20 2.24 -1.64
N VAL A 5 4.72 1.31 -2.46
CA VAL A 5 3.87 0.19 -2.03
C VAL A 5 4.53 -1.12 -2.42
N LEU A 6 4.39 -2.13 -1.56
CA LEU A 6 4.81 -3.49 -1.86
C LEU A 6 3.80 -4.11 -2.82
N HIS A 7 4.21 -4.46 -4.03
CA HIS A 7 3.33 -5.13 -4.97
C HIS A 7 3.46 -6.65 -4.79
N LEU A 8 2.47 -7.25 -4.13
CA LEU A 8 2.49 -8.68 -3.79
C LEU A 8 2.36 -9.59 -5.02
N ASP A 9 1.70 -9.15 -6.10
CA ASP A 9 1.41 -10.00 -7.28
C ASP A 9 1.78 -9.36 -8.64
N ALA A 10 2.89 -8.62 -8.77
CA ALA A 10 3.15 -7.90 -10.04
C ALA A 10 3.63 -8.86 -11.13
N PRO A 11 2.88 -9.04 -12.24
CA PRO A 11 3.47 -9.65 -13.42
C PRO A 11 4.57 -8.71 -13.91
N HIS A 12 5.82 -9.15 -13.82
CA HIS A 12 6.95 -8.38 -14.34
C HIS A 12 6.90 -8.39 -15.86
N GLN A 13 7.02 -7.22 -16.49
CA GLN A 13 7.30 -7.14 -17.92
C GLN A 13 8.72 -7.64 -18.18
N GLY A 14 8.89 -8.95 -18.38
CA GLY A 14 10.11 -9.54 -18.94
C GLY A 14 11.01 -10.39 -18.03
N GLY A 15 10.56 -10.86 -16.86
CA GLY A 15 11.39 -11.74 -16.02
C GLY A 15 10.67 -12.36 -14.82
N LEU A 16 11.34 -13.30 -14.14
CA LEU A 16 10.84 -13.95 -12.91
C LEU A 16 10.38 -12.87 -11.91
N ALA A 17 9.12 -12.96 -11.46
CA ALA A 17 8.57 -12.05 -10.48
C ALA A 17 9.43 -12.09 -9.22
N SER A 18 10.08 -10.96 -8.89
CA SER A 18 10.75 -10.84 -7.60
C SER A 18 9.67 -10.74 -6.52
N PRO A 19 9.70 -11.59 -5.48
CA PRO A 19 8.64 -11.65 -4.47
C PRO A 19 8.42 -10.35 -3.68
N HIS A 20 9.27 -9.33 -3.87
CA HIS A 20 9.22 -8.04 -3.15
C HIS A 20 9.48 -6.83 -4.05
N SER A 21 8.80 -6.72 -5.19
CA SER A 21 8.93 -5.53 -6.06
C SER A 21 8.29 -4.30 -5.39
N ILE A 22 9.13 -3.34 -5.00
CA ILE A 22 8.69 -2.02 -4.50
C ILE A 22 8.31 -1.17 -5.72
N GLN A 23 7.05 -0.75 -5.78
CA GLN A 23 6.57 0.16 -6.83
C GLN A 23 6.30 1.55 -6.29
N ASN A 24 6.64 2.55 -7.09
CA ASN A 24 6.31 3.94 -6.82
C ASN A 24 5.00 4.29 -7.51
N VAL A 25 3.95 4.55 -6.73
CA VAL A 25 2.63 4.92 -7.25
C VAL A 25 2.39 6.40 -7.01
N ASN A 26 1.99 7.12 -8.08
CA ASN A 26 1.52 8.49 -7.96
C ASN A 26 0.02 8.48 -7.63
N LEU A 27 -0.30 8.63 -6.35
CA LEU A 27 -1.68 8.68 -5.87
C LEU A 27 -2.23 10.10 -6.04
N ARG A 28 -3.39 10.19 -6.71
CA ARG A 28 -4.23 11.38 -6.70
C ARG A 28 -5.19 11.25 -5.53
N VAL A 29 -4.93 12.00 -4.47
CA VAL A 29 -5.71 12.01 -3.23
C VAL A 29 -6.47 13.33 -3.18
N PRO A 30 -7.81 13.33 -2.96
CA PRO A 30 -8.57 14.53 -2.68
C PRO A 30 -7.98 15.34 -1.52
N LEU A 31 -8.16 16.67 -1.53
CA LEU A 31 -7.54 17.56 -0.54
C LEU A 31 -8.01 17.29 0.89
N ASP A 32 -9.30 17.10 1.07
CA ASP A 32 -9.95 16.74 2.34
C ASP A 32 -9.37 15.43 2.91
N LEU A 33 -9.20 14.42 2.06
CA LEU A 33 -8.59 13.16 2.48
C LEU A 33 -7.11 13.33 2.83
N MET A 34 -6.37 14.19 2.11
CA MET A 34 -4.97 14.47 2.43
C MET A 34 -4.81 15.20 3.78
N GLN A 35 -5.72 16.13 4.09
CA GLN A 35 -5.74 16.81 5.40
C GLN A 35 -5.97 15.84 6.55
N GLU A 36 -6.86 14.86 6.35
CA GLU A 36 -7.11 13.84 7.37
C GLU A 36 -5.92 12.89 7.53
N VAL A 37 -5.25 12.53 6.43
CA VAL A 37 -4.00 11.77 6.46
C VAL A 37 -2.92 12.53 7.24
N GLU A 38 -2.75 13.83 6.99
CA GLU A 38 -1.79 14.67 7.73
C GLU A 38 -2.07 14.67 9.23
N ARG A 39 -3.35 14.79 9.60
CA ARG A 39 -3.79 14.77 10.99
C ARG A 39 -3.49 13.43 11.67
N LEU A 40 -3.80 12.32 11.01
CA LEU A 40 -3.60 10.97 11.53
C LEU A 40 -2.12 10.59 11.59
N ALA A 41 -1.36 10.90 10.53
CA ALA A 41 0.07 10.65 10.47
C ALA A 41 0.82 11.42 11.59
N LEU A 42 0.46 12.69 11.83
CA LEU A 42 1.03 13.46 12.92
C LEU A 42 0.69 12.87 14.30
N TYR A 43 -0.56 12.43 14.50
CA TYR A 43 -1.01 11.85 15.76
C TYR A 43 -0.27 10.55 16.09
N GLU A 44 0.04 9.73 15.08
CA GLU A 44 0.70 8.44 15.25
C GLU A 44 2.24 8.50 15.16
N ASP A 45 2.81 9.69 14.92
CA ASP A 45 4.25 9.91 14.66
C ASP A 45 4.79 9.20 13.40
N TRP A 46 4.02 9.28 12.32
CA TRP A 46 4.39 8.77 11.00
C TRP A 46 4.53 9.92 9.99
N SER A 47 5.32 9.68 8.93
CA SER A 47 5.23 10.51 7.73
C SER A 47 3.93 10.20 6.96
N ASN A 48 3.35 11.19 6.29
CA ASN A 48 2.13 11.02 5.47
C ASN A 48 2.24 9.86 4.47
N GLN A 49 3.42 9.69 3.85
CA GLN A 49 3.68 8.61 2.89
C GLN A 49 3.69 7.24 3.56
N ALA A 50 4.33 7.12 4.73
CA ALA A 50 4.42 5.85 5.44
C ALA A 50 3.06 5.46 6.05
N TRP A 51 2.32 6.44 6.58
CA TRP A 51 0.96 6.22 7.08
C TRP A 51 0.03 5.73 5.96
N LEU A 52 0.02 6.40 4.80
CA LEU A 52 -0.79 5.97 3.65
C LEU A 52 -0.37 4.62 3.09
N ARG A 53 0.94 4.34 3.02
CA ARG A 53 1.43 3.01 2.63
C ARG A 53 0.82 1.92 3.52
N ASN A 54 0.91 2.09 4.84
CA ASN A 54 0.41 1.10 5.78
C ASN A 54 -1.11 0.93 5.69
N ALA A 55 -1.86 2.03 5.56
CA ALA A 55 -3.30 1.97 5.39
C ALA A 55 -3.71 1.19 4.13
N ILE A 56 -3.00 1.41 3.01
CA ILE A 56 -3.20 0.66 1.76
C ILE A 56 -2.85 -0.82 1.95
N GLU A 57 -1.70 -1.12 2.56
CA GLU A 57 -1.27 -2.51 2.80
C GLU A 57 -2.25 -3.27 3.71
N ALA A 58 -2.75 -2.62 4.77
CA ALA A 58 -3.77 -3.18 5.66
C ALA A 58 -5.08 -3.47 4.93
N GLN A 59 -5.55 -2.53 4.10
CA GLN A 59 -6.78 -2.69 3.31
C GLN A 59 -6.65 -3.80 2.26
N VAL A 60 -5.48 -3.91 1.60
CA VAL A 60 -5.19 -4.98 0.64
C VAL A 60 -5.20 -6.32 1.35
N ARG A 61 -4.53 -6.45 2.50
CA ARG A 61 -4.51 -7.68 3.30
C ARG A 61 -5.91 -8.11 3.71
N ASP A 62 -6.69 -7.21 4.32
CA ASP A 62 -8.10 -7.49 4.70
C ASP A 62 -8.93 -7.95 3.50
N THR A 63 -8.76 -7.30 2.35
CA THR A 63 -9.47 -7.66 1.11
C THR A 63 -9.08 -9.03 0.61
N ARG A 64 -7.79 -9.39 0.62
CA ARG A 64 -7.33 -10.74 0.24
C ARG A 64 -7.87 -11.81 1.17
N THR A 65 -7.82 -11.57 2.48
CA THR A 65 -8.37 -12.47 3.49
C THR A 65 -9.88 -12.67 3.27
N ARG A 66 -10.65 -11.60 3.04
CA ARG A 66 -12.10 -11.68 2.75
C ARG A 66 -12.41 -12.44 1.46
N LEU A 67 -11.55 -12.33 0.45
CA LEU A 67 -11.73 -12.99 -0.84
C LEU A 67 -11.18 -14.44 -0.85
N GLY A 68 -10.60 -14.91 0.26
CA GLY A 68 -9.98 -16.24 0.32
C GLY A 68 -8.74 -16.38 -0.55
N LEU A 69 -8.07 -15.28 -0.89
CA LEU A 69 -6.89 -15.24 -1.78
C LEU A 69 -5.56 -15.38 -1.02
N ASP A 70 -5.60 -15.50 0.31
CA ASP A 70 -4.42 -15.81 1.13
C ASP A 70 -4.14 -17.32 1.11
N GLU A 71 -3.66 -17.84 -0.02
CA GLU A 71 -3.19 -19.23 -0.21
C GLU A 71 -1.65 -19.35 -0.11
N SER A 72 -0.99 -18.62 0.79
CA SER A 72 0.48 -18.73 0.95
C SER A 72 0.92 -18.66 2.41
N ALA A 73 0.36 -19.55 3.22
CA ALA A 73 0.98 -20.01 4.46
C ALA A 73 0.80 -21.53 4.56
N ALA A 74 1.47 -22.25 3.66
CA ALA A 74 1.81 -23.67 3.78
C ALA A 74 3.32 -23.81 3.55
#